data_AF-A0A7S0DCD0-F1
#
_entry.id   AF-A0A7S0DCD0-F1
#
_cell.length_a   1.000
_cell.length_b   1.000
_cell.length_c   1.000
_cell.angle_alpha   90.00
_cell.angle_beta   90.00
_cell.angle_gamma   90.00
#
_symmetry.space_group_name_H-M   'P 1'
#
loop_
_entity.id
_entity.type
_entity.pdbx_description
1 polymer ?
#
loop_
_entity_poly.entity_id
_entity_poly.type
_entity_poly.pdbx_seq_one_letter_code
_entity_poly.pdbx_strand_id
1 'polypeptide(L)'
;GSRRAHRPRARIPRVCPAGGSEEALHQTAPLANGAEGGARVRATRHVVVLCHDVSAQTAAGLFSVSNLLQGRVDVWCRCVTASLYLSDDLRRDTVVSLVLSPPDEESVDDGARRDARKTRVVTVRGDAVEGLAPAESRVALLLQRATQHASLSELGELGREAKAAAAVSDARGTERTEKKSARNAERRRAGWVARRPGSAGPVPGIAVTDYPTTETCLNAVLGSLGDVPGSILLLDAAGVPVAEALDPKETKKKCADATTFVLGDAAGITAVERELLMRRDGVLTVTLGPNVLLASHCIVLAHAALDNARE
;
A
#
# COMPACT_ATOMS: atom_id res chain seq x y z
N GLY A 1 62.62 29.75 24.88
CA GLY A 1 61.26 29.47 25.39
C GLY A 1 60.24 30.14 24.50
N SER A 2 59.57 29.38 23.63
CA SER A 2 58.55 29.91 22.72
C SER A 2 57.14 29.64 23.27
N ARG A 3 56.37 30.72 23.38
CA ARG A 3 55.01 30.77 23.92
C ARG A 3 54.04 30.18 22.89
N ARG A 4 53.31 29.12 23.24
CA ARG A 4 52.14 28.65 22.48
C ARG A 4 50.91 29.46 22.93
N ALA A 5 50.29 30.16 21.99
CA ALA A 5 49.05 30.89 22.18
C ALA A 5 47.86 29.91 22.31
N HIS A 6 47.13 30.01 23.41
CA HIS A 6 45.85 29.31 23.64
C HIS A 6 44.71 30.06 22.92
N ARG A 7 44.01 29.39 22.00
CA ARG A 7 42.70 29.85 21.50
C ARG A 7 41.59 29.52 22.52
N PRO A 8 40.64 30.42 22.80
CA PRO A 8 39.56 30.17 23.75
C PRO A 8 38.47 29.26 23.13
N ARG A 9 38.00 28.28 23.90
CA ARG A 9 36.84 27.44 23.56
C ARG A 9 35.55 28.24 23.78
N ALA A 10 34.70 28.33 22.75
CA ALA A 10 33.37 28.89 22.85
C ALA A 10 32.50 28.07 23.83
N ARG A 11 31.82 28.76 24.75
CA ARG A 11 30.89 28.18 25.73
C ARG A 11 29.57 27.85 25.02
N ILE A 12 29.21 26.57 25.02
CA ILE A 12 27.86 26.11 24.67
C ILE A 12 26.96 26.40 25.89
N PRO A 13 25.83 27.10 25.76
CA PRO A 13 24.94 27.35 26.88
C PRO A 13 24.22 26.05 27.30
N ARG A 14 24.24 25.78 28.61
CA ARG A 14 23.43 24.74 29.25
C ARG A 14 21.97 25.15 29.21
N VAL A 15 21.12 24.34 28.59
CA VAL A 15 19.66 24.43 28.73
C VAL A 15 19.26 23.62 29.97
N CYS A 16 18.60 24.27 30.92
CA CYS A 16 18.03 23.67 32.12
C CYS A 16 16.85 22.74 31.76
N PRO A 17 16.57 21.70 32.58
CA PRO A 17 15.48 20.78 32.31
C PRO A 17 14.15 21.43 32.71
N ALA A 18 13.27 21.67 31.74
CA ALA A 18 11.88 21.99 32.01
C ALA A 18 11.10 20.69 32.06
N GLY A 19 10.57 20.36 33.24
CA GLY A 19 9.54 19.34 33.39
C GLY A 19 8.30 19.74 32.61
N GLY A 20 7.83 18.85 31.75
CA GLY A 20 6.62 18.99 30.96
C GLY A 20 6.12 17.59 30.62
N SER A 21 4.91 17.30 31.07
CA SER A 21 4.14 16.07 30.90
C SER A 21 4.10 15.56 29.45
N GLU A 22 4.18 14.24 29.29
CA GLU A 22 4.16 13.48 28.02
C GLU A 22 2.83 13.56 27.21
N GLU A 23 1.98 14.56 27.42
CA GLU A 23 0.64 14.63 26.82
C GLU A 23 0.52 15.51 25.56
N ALA A 24 1.59 16.14 25.08
CA ALA A 24 1.52 17.13 24.00
C ALA A 24 1.88 16.63 22.58
N LEU A 25 1.93 15.32 22.33
CA LEU A 25 2.28 14.73 21.02
C LEU A 25 1.08 14.12 20.26
N HIS A 26 -0.14 14.32 20.74
CA HIS A 26 -1.37 13.84 20.11
C HIS A 26 -2.31 14.99 19.75
N GLN A 27 -2.03 15.73 18.68
CA GLN A 27 -3.02 16.66 18.10
C GLN A 27 -2.65 17.18 16.70
N THR A 28 -2.51 16.30 15.71
CA THR A 28 -2.56 16.69 14.28
C THR A 28 -3.23 15.67 13.36
N ALA A 29 -3.85 14.61 13.88
CA ALA A 29 -4.68 13.72 13.10
C ALA A 29 -6.15 13.94 13.50
N PRO A 30 -7.09 14.13 12.54
CA PRO A 30 -8.51 14.15 12.88
C PRO A 30 -8.86 12.85 13.61
N LEU A 31 -9.50 12.98 14.77
CA LEU A 31 -9.99 11.87 15.57
C LEU A 31 -10.98 11.07 14.70
N ALA A 32 -10.68 9.79 14.49
CA ALA A 32 -11.64 8.87 13.89
C ALA A 32 -12.85 8.80 14.85
N ASN A 33 -13.95 9.46 14.46
CA ASN A 33 -15.16 9.47 15.26
C ASN A 33 -15.71 8.05 15.42
N GLY A 34 -16.12 7.78 16.66
CA GLY A 34 -16.48 6.47 17.16
C GLY A 34 -17.71 5.85 16.51
N ALA A 35 -17.81 4.55 16.77
CA ALA A 35 -18.88 3.65 16.39
C ALA A 35 -20.26 4.14 16.85
N GLU A 36 -20.95 4.87 15.98
CA GLU A 36 -22.40 4.79 15.86
C GLU A 36 -22.72 4.41 14.41
N GLY A 37 -23.76 3.61 14.20
CA GLY A 37 -24.10 2.97 12.92
C GLY A 37 -24.38 3.95 11.77
N GLY A 38 -23.33 4.60 11.28
CA GLY A 38 -23.36 5.56 10.19
C GLY A 38 -23.66 4.86 8.88
N ALA A 39 -24.64 5.39 8.14
CA ALA A 39 -24.91 4.98 6.78
C ALA A 39 -23.59 4.98 5.99
N ARG A 40 -23.25 3.86 5.32
CA ARG A 40 -22.04 3.75 4.51
C ARG A 40 -22.02 4.88 3.48
N VAL A 41 -20.89 5.60 3.41
CA VAL A 41 -20.70 6.60 2.37
C VAL A 41 -20.47 5.86 1.06
N ARG A 42 -21.24 6.23 0.03
CA ARG A 42 -21.07 5.65 -1.30
C ARG A 42 -19.71 6.06 -1.86
N ALA A 43 -18.95 5.09 -2.35
CA ALA A 43 -17.70 5.36 -3.03
C ALA A 43 -17.99 5.95 -4.42
N THR A 44 -17.44 7.14 -4.69
CA THR A 44 -17.50 7.79 -6.01
C THR A 44 -16.13 7.87 -6.67
N ARG A 45 -15.06 7.62 -5.90
CA ARG A 45 -13.69 7.61 -6.38
C ARG A 45 -13.04 6.28 -6.03
N HIS A 46 -12.39 5.67 -7.01
CA HIS A 46 -11.58 4.49 -6.79
C HIS A 46 -10.17 4.73 -7.33
N VAL A 47 -9.17 4.53 -6.49
CA VAL A 47 -7.77 4.56 -6.90
C VAL A 47 -7.25 3.13 -6.89
N VAL A 48 -6.81 2.63 -8.04
CA VAL A 48 -6.24 1.29 -8.20
C VAL A 48 -4.76 1.45 -8.55
N VAL A 49 -3.90 1.01 -7.64
CA VAL A 49 -2.44 1.05 -7.82
C VAL A 49 -1.95 -0.36 -8.10
N LEU A 50 -1.32 -0.56 -9.26
CA LEU A 50 -0.66 -1.80 -9.62
C LEU A 50 0.76 -1.78 -9.06
N CYS A 51 1.01 -2.63 -8.06
CA CYS A 51 2.30 -2.77 -7.39
C CYS A 51 2.97 -4.06 -7.86
N HIS A 52 4.13 -3.93 -8.48
CA HIS A 52 4.87 -5.03 -9.11
C HIS A 52 5.99 -5.55 -8.21
N ASP A 53 6.54 -6.70 -8.59
CA ASP A 53 7.70 -7.33 -7.92
C ASP A 53 7.51 -7.53 -6.41
N VAL A 54 6.28 -7.78 -5.98
CA VAL A 54 5.96 -7.96 -4.56
C VAL A 54 6.19 -9.41 -4.16
N SER A 55 7.24 -9.67 -3.39
CA SER A 55 7.51 -11.01 -2.87
C SER A 55 6.35 -11.54 -2.01
N ALA A 56 6.17 -12.87 -1.98
CA ALA A 56 5.13 -13.51 -1.17
C ALA A 56 5.21 -13.13 0.32
N GLN A 57 6.44 -12.93 0.84
CA GLN A 57 6.67 -12.50 2.22
C GLN A 57 6.17 -11.05 2.43
N THR A 58 6.51 -10.13 1.51
CA THR A 58 6.06 -8.74 1.59
C THR A 58 4.54 -8.63 1.45
N ALA A 59 3.94 -9.37 0.52
CA ALA A 59 2.49 -9.45 0.34
C ALA A 59 1.76 -10.02 1.58
N ALA A 60 2.42 -10.90 2.35
CA ALA A 60 1.92 -11.42 3.63
C ALA A 60 2.18 -10.49 4.84
N GLY A 61 2.75 -9.30 4.62
CA GLY A 61 3.04 -8.34 5.67
C GLY A 61 4.31 -8.65 6.46
N LEU A 62 5.21 -9.48 5.94
CA LEU A 62 6.52 -9.77 6.53
C LEU A 62 7.58 -8.76 6.04
N PHE A 63 7.38 -7.49 6.36
CA PHE A 63 8.34 -6.40 6.13
C PHE A 63 8.62 -5.63 7.43
N SER A 64 9.70 -4.84 7.45
CA SER A 64 10.02 -4.00 8.59
C SER A 64 9.43 -2.60 8.42
N VAL A 65 8.67 -2.14 9.42
CA VAL A 65 8.12 -0.77 9.44
C VAL A 65 9.24 0.29 9.48
N SER A 66 10.42 -0.07 10.00
CA SER A 66 11.60 0.82 10.01
C SER A 66 12.34 0.89 8.68
N ASN A 67 12.03 0.01 7.71
CA ASN A 67 12.69 -0.05 6.42
C ASN A 67 11.67 -0.30 5.29
N LEU A 68 10.85 0.70 5.00
CA LEU A 68 9.76 0.61 4.01
C LEU A 68 10.27 0.57 2.56
N LEU A 69 11.52 0.93 2.31
CA LEU A 69 12.14 0.85 0.98
C LEU A 69 12.32 -0.60 0.53
N GLN A 70 12.47 -1.54 1.48
CA GLN A 70 12.54 -2.96 1.17
C GLN A 70 11.17 -3.45 0.68
N GLY A 71 11.13 -3.94 -0.57
CA GLY A 71 9.88 -4.33 -1.22
C GLY A 71 8.98 -3.15 -1.60
N ARG A 72 9.51 -1.92 -1.60
CA ARG A 72 8.83 -0.68 -2.02
C ARG A 72 7.49 -0.42 -1.34
N VAL A 73 7.36 -0.85 -0.09
CA VAL A 73 6.18 -0.61 0.76
C VAL A 73 5.99 0.90 1.02
N ASP A 74 7.06 1.69 0.90
CA ASP A 74 7.00 3.16 0.91
C ASP A 74 6.02 3.72 -0.13
N VAL A 75 5.97 3.11 -1.33
CA VAL A 75 5.02 3.51 -2.39
C VAL A 75 3.58 3.26 -1.96
N TRP A 76 3.30 2.12 -1.33
CA TRP A 76 1.96 1.77 -0.85
C TRP A 76 1.47 2.81 0.16
N CYS A 77 2.33 3.17 1.10
CA CYS A 77 2.01 4.13 2.15
C CYS A 77 1.73 5.52 1.58
N ARG A 78 2.56 5.99 0.64
CA ARG A 78 2.36 7.29 -0.02
C ARG A 78 1.12 7.30 -0.89
N CYS A 79 0.82 6.22 -1.60
CA CYS A 79 -0.39 6.12 -2.41
C CYS A 79 -1.66 6.15 -1.54
N VAL A 80 -1.72 5.34 -0.47
CA VAL A 80 -2.85 5.38 0.47
C VAL A 80 -3.01 6.77 1.09
N THR A 81 -1.90 7.42 1.45
CA THR A 81 -1.93 8.76 2.03
C THR A 81 -2.45 9.79 1.02
N ALA A 82 -1.90 9.81 -0.20
CA ALA A 82 -2.28 10.71 -1.27
C ALA A 82 -3.74 10.54 -1.72
N SER A 83 -4.28 9.33 -1.62
CA SER A 83 -5.67 9.05 -2.00
C SER A 83 -6.70 9.46 -0.95
N LEU A 84 -6.36 9.40 0.34
CA LEU A 84 -7.34 9.56 1.41
C LEU A 84 -7.26 10.90 2.13
N TYR A 85 -6.08 11.47 2.35
CA TYR A 85 -5.96 12.65 3.21
C TYR A 85 -6.33 13.96 2.50
N LEU A 86 -7.12 14.76 3.23
CA LEU A 86 -7.23 16.21 3.06
C LEU A 86 -6.44 16.90 4.19
N SER A 87 -6.51 18.23 4.26
CA SER A 87 -5.90 19.02 5.33
C SER A 87 -6.42 18.66 6.72
N ASP A 88 -7.72 18.40 6.82
CA ASP A 88 -8.49 18.35 8.08
C ASP A 88 -9.46 17.17 8.15
N ASP A 89 -9.59 16.37 7.08
CA ASP A 89 -10.44 15.19 7.04
C ASP A 89 -9.86 14.10 6.12
N LEU A 90 -10.56 12.97 6.02
CA LEU A 90 -10.35 11.93 5.03
C LEU A 90 -11.42 12.00 3.94
N ARG A 91 -11.03 11.68 2.71
CA ARG A 91 -11.97 11.48 1.58
C ARG A 91 -12.79 10.21 1.81
N ARG A 92 -13.96 10.36 2.46
CA ARG A 92 -14.86 9.24 2.80
C ARG A 92 -15.49 8.56 1.58
N ASP A 93 -15.58 9.28 0.47
CA ASP A 93 -16.10 8.78 -0.81
C ASP A 93 -15.05 8.05 -1.67
N THR A 94 -13.83 7.85 -1.13
CA THR A 94 -12.70 7.28 -1.85
C THR A 94 -12.34 5.89 -1.34
N VAL A 95 -12.12 4.97 -2.28
CA VAL A 95 -11.58 3.64 -2.04
C VAL A 95 -10.21 3.54 -2.71
N VAL A 96 -9.26 2.89 -2.05
CA VAL A 96 -7.92 2.64 -2.58
C VAL A 96 -7.70 1.15 -2.63
N SER A 97 -7.34 0.60 -3.78
CA SER A 97 -6.95 -0.80 -3.94
C SER A 97 -5.50 -0.89 -4.38
N LEU A 98 -4.66 -1.49 -3.55
CA LEU A 98 -3.30 -1.86 -3.90
C LEU A 98 -3.31 -3.28 -4.45
N VAL A 99 -3.01 -3.45 -5.73
CA VAL A 99 -2.90 -4.75 -6.40
C VAL A 99 -1.44 -5.19 -6.31
N LEU A 100 -1.17 -6.18 -5.48
CA LEU A 100 0.17 -6.71 -5.20
C LEU A 100 0.43 -7.89 -6.12
N SER A 101 1.12 -7.61 -7.22
CA SER A 101 1.54 -8.59 -8.21
C SER A 101 2.87 -9.23 -7.81
N PRO A 102 2.99 -10.56 -7.87
CA PRO A 102 4.25 -11.25 -7.61
C PRO A 102 5.30 -10.91 -8.69
N PRO A 103 6.60 -11.06 -8.41
CA PRO A 103 7.65 -10.84 -9.39
C PRO A 103 7.57 -11.83 -10.57
N ASP A 104 7.93 -11.34 -11.75
CA ASP A 104 8.07 -12.13 -12.97
C ASP A 104 9.41 -12.87 -12.95
N GLU A 105 9.50 -14.02 -12.28
CA GLU A 105 10.73 -14.80 -12.36
C GLU A 105 10.92 -15.43 -13.76
N GLU A 106 11.89 -14.90 -14.51
CA GLU A 106 12.67 -15.69 -15.49
C GLU A 106 13.63 -16.60 -14.72
N SER A 107 13.42 -17.91 -14.83
CA SER A 107 14.38 -18.99 -14.53
C SER A 107 15.00 -19.07 -13.12
N VAL A 108 14.44 -19.93 -12.26
CA VAL A 108 15.25 -20.92 -11.51
C VAL A 108 14.47 -22.24 -11.47
N ASP A 109 15.07 -23.26 -12.08
CA ASP A 109 14.65 -24.65 -12.09
C ASP A 109 14.77 -25.26 -10.69
N ASP A 110 13.77 -25.02 -9.83
CA ASP A 110 13.58 -25.79 -8.60
C ASP A 110 12.11 -26.21 -8.47
N GLY A 111 11.83 -27.40 -9.00
CA GLY A 111 10.51 -27.98 -9.28
C GLY A 111 9.63 -28.34 -8.07
N ALA A 112 9.60 -27.52 -7.02
CA ALA A 112 8.81 -27.81 -5.81
C ALA A 112 7.83 -26.71 -5.38
N ARG A 113 7.76 -25.53 -6.05
CA ARG A 113 6.95 -24.43 -5.53
C ARG A 113 5.98 -23.80 -6.53
N ARG A 114 4.96 -24.58 -6.89
CA ARG A 114 3.71 -24.12 -7.51
C ARG A 114 2.65 -23.78 -6.45
N ASP A 115 3.00 -23.03 -5.40
CA ASP A 115 1.94 -22.29 -4.70
C ASP A 115 1.50 -21.21 -5.69
N ALA A 116 0.28 -21.36 -6.20
CA ALA A 116 -0.28 -20.53 -7.26
C ALA A 116 0.09 -19.06 -7.04
N ARG A 117 0.74 -18.45 -8.04
CA ARG A 117 1.12 -17.02 -8.07
C ARG A 117 -0.13 -16.15 -7.92
N LYS A 118 -0.61 -16.03 -6.69
CA LYS A 118 -1.84 -15.34 -6.36
C LYS A 118 -1.57 -13.84 -6.32
N THR A 119 -2.43 -13.08 -6.98
CA THR A 119 -2.43 -11.63 -6.88
C THR A 119 -3.21 -11.24 -5.64
N ARG A 120 -2.57 -10.50 -4.72
CA ARG A 120 -3.24 -10.04 -3.51
C ARG A 120 -3.70 -8.60 -3.68
N VAL A 121 -4.91 -8.30 -3.23
CA VAL A 121 -5.43 -6.94 -3.20
C VAL A 121 -5.61 -6.50 -1.77
N VAL A 122 -5.08 -5.32 -1.44
CA VAL A 122 -5.36 -4.62 -0.18
C VAL A 122 -6.25 -3.42 -0.48
N THR A 123 -7.50 -3.46 -0.03
CA THR A 123 -8.48 -2.40 -0.23
C THR A 123 -8.67 -1.61 1.06
N VAL A 124 -8.43 -0.30 1.00
CA VAL A 124 -8.64 0.66 2.08
C VAL A 124 -9.81 1.56 1.72
N ARG A 125 -10.81 1.65 2.59
CA ARG A 125 -11.97 2.53 2.41
C ARG A 125 -11.88 3.76 3.30
N GLY A 126 -12.01 4.95 2.71
CA GLY A 126 -11.96 6.21 3.45
C GLY A 126 -13.10 6.40 4.45
N ASP A 127 -14.27 5.79 4.23
CA ASP A 127 -15.43 5.91 5.13
C ASP A 127 -15.32 5.08 6.42
N ALA A 128 -14.52 4.01 6.39
CA ALA A 128 -14.50 2.99 7.44
C ALA A 128 -13.12 2.75 8.08
N VAL A 129 -12.06 3.34 7.52
CA VAL A 129 -10.70 3.15 8.06
C VAL A 129 -10.53 3.89 9.37
N GLU A 130 -9.99 3.20 10.38
CA GLU A 130 -9.75 3.75 11.71
C GLU A 130 -8.25 3.73 12.07
N GLY A 131 -7.82 4.73 12.85
CA GLY A 131 -6.46 4.78 13.40
C GLY A 131 -5.35 5.06 12.37
N LEU A 132 -5.71 5.48 11.17
CA LEU A 132 -4.81 5.97 10.14
C LEU A 132 -4.15 7.28 10.61
N ALA A 133 -2.88 7.49 10.27
CA ALA A 133 -2.22 8.80 10.35
C ALA A 133 -1.38 9.00 9.07
N PRO A 134 -1.09 10.25 8.63
CA PRO A 134 -0.36 10.50 7.39
C PRO A 134 1.08 9.97 7.37
N ALA A 135 1.65 9.67 8.54
CA ALA A 135 2.99 9.12 8.64
C ALA A 135 3.08 7.73 7.97
N GLU A 136 4.04 7.54 7.07
CA GLU A 136 4.21 6.29 6.32
C GLU A 136 4.30 5.07 7.25
N SER A 137 5.01 5.20 8.38
CA SER A 137 5.15 4.12 9.37
C SER A 137 3.81 3.70 9.99
N ARG A 138 2.87 4.64 10.15
CA ARG A 138 1.54 4.34 10.70
C ARG A 138 0.69 3.60 9.68
N VAL A 139 0.70 4.05 8.43
CA VAL A 139 0.02 3.36 7.33
C VAL A 139 0.60 1.96 7.15
N ALA A 140 1.93 1.83 7.13
CA ALA A 140 2.62 0.56 7.01
C ALA A 140 2.24 -0.43 8.13
N LEU A 141 2.10 0.04 9.37
CA LEU A 141 1.67 -0.80 10.49
C LEU A 141 0.26 -1.36 10.29
N LEU A 142 -0.68 -0.54 9.80
CA LEU A 142 -2.06 -1.01 9.54
C LEU A 142 -2.11 -1.98 8.37
N LEU A 143 -1.41 -1.69 7.27
CA LEU A 143 -1.27 -2.58 6.12
C LEU A 143 -0.62 -3.91 6.54
N GLN A 144 0.44 -3.86 7.35
CA GLN A 144 1.09 -5.04 7.91
C GLN A 144 0.11 -5.87 8.75
N ARG A 145 -0.68 -5.22 9.60
CA ARG A 145 -1.65 -5.92 10.46
C ARG A 145 -2.71 -6.63 9.61
N ALA A 146 -3.28 -5.94 8.62
CA ALA A 146 -4.31 -6.49 7.74
C ALA A 146 -3.79 -7.65 6.87
N THR A 147 -2.63 -7.48 6.23
CA THR A 147 -2.02 -8.51 5.37
C THR A 147 -1.56 -9.73 6.16
N GLN A 148 -1.00 -9.56 7.35
CA GLN A 148 -0.66 -10.67 8.25
C GLN A 148 -1.91 -11.41 8.73
N HIS A 149 -2.98 -10.67 9.07
CA HIS A 149 -4.24 -11.27 9.50
C HIS A 149 -4.84 -12.17 8.41
N ALA A 150 -4.81 -11.71 7.16
CA ALA A 150 -5.25 -12.50 6.01
C ALA A 150 -4.36 -13.71 5.71
N SER A 151 -3.11 -13.72 6.19
CA SER A 151 -2.10 -14.74 5.89
C SER A 151 -1.78 -15.66 7.06
N LEU A 152 -2.57 -15.65 8.15
CA LEU A 152 -2.22 -16.33 9.41
C LEU A 152 -1.83 -17.81 9.23
N SER A 153 -2.48 -18.51 8.29
CA SER A 153 -2.19 -19.90 7.93
C SER A 153 -0.80 -20.09 7.32
N GLU A 154 -0.34 -19.15 6.50
CA GLU A 154 0.88 -19.24 5.68
C GLU A 154 2.10 -18.54 6.34
N LEU A 155 1.87 -17.63 7.30
CA LEU A 155 2.92 -16.81 7.93
C LEU A 155 4.08 -17.63 8.52
N GLY A 156 3.79 -18.78 9.11
CA GLY A 156 4.80 -19.62 9.75
C GLY A 156 5.77 -20.30 8.77
N GLU A 157 5.37 -20.46 7.51
CA GLU A 157 6.20 -21.01 6.43
C GLU A 157 6.99 -19.90 5.75
N LEU A 158 6.29 -18.85 5.33
CA LEU A 158 6.90 -17.65 4.74
C LEU A 158 7.94 -17.01 5.66
N GLY A 159 7.70 -17.00 6.98
CA GLY A 159 8.65 -16.48 7.97
C GLY A 159 9.91 -17.32 8.14
N ARG A 160 9.87 -18.63 7.84
CA ARG A 160 11.06 -19.49 7.84
C ARG A 160 11.90 -19.24 6.61
N GLU A 161 11.26 -19.13 5.46
CA GLU A 161 11.93 -18.83 4.19
C GLU A 161 12.59 -17.46 4.19
N ALA A 162 11.91 -16.44 4.75
CA ALA A 162 12.51 -15.12 4.92
C ALA A 162 13.80 -15.16 5.76
N LYS A 163 13.81 -15.99 6.81
CA LYS A 163 15.00 -16.20 7.64
C LYS A 163 16.08 -17.02 6.94
N ALA A 164 15.68 -18.03 6.16
CA ALA A 164 16.61 -18.83 5.38
C ALA A 164 17.29 -17.98 4.30
N ALA A 165 16.53 -17.18 3.56
CA ALA A 165 17.05 -16.23 2.57
C ALA A 165 18.03 -15.22 3.20
N ALA A 166 17.73 -14.71 4.40
CA ALA A 166 18.64 -13.83 5.14
C ALA A 166 19.88 -14.55 5.72
N ALA A 167 19.82 -15.86 5.93
CA ALA A 167 20.95 -16.65 6.42
C ALA A 167 21.88 -17.12 5.29
N VAL A 168 21.36 -17.30 4.07
CA VAL A 168 22.16 -17.66 2.88
C VAL A 168 23.12 -16.52 2.49
N SER A 169 22.81 -15.27 2.82
CA SER A 169 23.76 -14.14 2.70
C SER A 169 24.87 -14.12 3.76
N ASP A 170 24.81 -14.98 4.77
CA ASP A 170 25.73 -15.01 5.93
C ASP A 170 26.25 -16.44 6.19
N ALA A 171 26.80 -17.08 5.16
CA ALA A 171 27.30 -18.46 5.27
C ALA A 171 28.76 -18.52 5.77
N ARG A 172 28.94 -18.62 7.09
CA ARG A 172 29.93 -19.53 7.71
C ARG A 172 29.18 -20.52 8.59
N GLY A 173 29.19 -21.78 8.16
CA GLY A 173 28.21 -22.79 8.55
C GLY A 173 28.25 -23.28 10.00
N THR A 174 27.28 -24.13 10.31
CA THR A 174 27.45 -25.38 11.07
C THR A 174 26.14 -26.17 10.99
N GLU A 175 26.18 -27.32 10.35
CA GLU A 175 25.11 -28.32 10.44
C GLU A 175 25.04 -28.85 11.87
N ARG A 176 23.92 -28.65 12.55
CA ARG A 176 23.66 -29.23 13.88
C ARG A 176 22.24 -29.77 14.00
N THR A 177 22.17 -31.09 13.87
CA THR A 177 21.35 -32.05 14.64
C THR A 177 19.83 -31.82 14.63
N GLU A 178 19.19 -32.35 13.59
CA GLU A 178 17.74 -32.39 13.41
C GLU A 178 17.10 -33.59 14.14
N LYS A 179 16.82 -33.47 15.43
CA LYS A 179 15.68 -34.18 16.08
C LYS A 179 15.03 -33.32 17.17
N LYS A 180 14.83 -32.03 16.90
CA LYS A 180 13.91 -31.21 17.74
C LYS A 180 12.49 -31.75 17.51
N SER A 181 11.83 -32.26 18.55
CA SER A 181 10.50 -32.86 18.44
C SER A 181 9.54 -31.95 17.65
N ALA A 182 8.82 -32.53 16.68
CA ALA A 182 7.90 -31.80 15.80
C ALA A 182 6.91 -30.93 16.61
N ARG A 183 6.42 -31.47 17.74
CA ARG A 183 5.58 -30.77 18.72
C ARG A 183 6.20 -29.47 19.26
N ASN A 184 7.50 -29.47 19.57
CA ASN A 184 8.17 -28.25 20.01
C ASN A 184 8.37 -27.26 18.86
N ALA A 185 8.57 -27.72 17.63
CA ALA A 185 8.66 -26.86 16.45
C ALA A 185 7.33 -26.15 16.17
N GLU A 186 6.22 -26.89 16.25
CA GLU A 186 4.86 -26.37 16.12
C GLU A 186 4.52 -25.36 17.22
N ARG A 187 4.84 -25.65 18.49
CA ARG A 187 4.62 -24.70 19.61
C ARG A 187 5.37 -23.38 19.41
N ARG A 188 6.61 -23.44 18.89
CA ARG A 188 7.38 -22.22 18.57
C ARG A 188 6.76 -21.45 17.41
N ARG A 189 6.25 -22.14 16.39
CA ARG A 189 5.55 -21.53 15.26
C ARG A 189 4.29 -20.81 15.73
N ALA A 190 3.43 -21.49 16.48
CA ALA A 190 2.22 -20.89 17.05
C ALA A 190 2.53 -19.68 17.93
N GLY A 191 3.52 -19.79 18.82
CA GLY A 191 3.95 -18.68 19.68
C GLY A 191 4.56 -17.49 18.91
N TRP A 192 5.19 -17.74 17.76
CA TRP A 192 5.72 -16.68 16.88
C TRP A 192 4.60 -15.99 16.12
N VAL A 193 3.65 -16.74 15.54
CA VAL A 193 2.47 -16.18 14.85
C VAL A 193 1.64 -15.36 15.84
N ALA A 194 1.41 -15.84 17.06
CA ALA A 194 0.67 -15.12 18.10
C ALA A 194 1.26 -13.75 18.46
N ARG A 195 2.56 -13.54 18.25
CA ARG A 195 3.24 -12.24 18.49
C ARG A 195 3.21 -11.30 17.28
N ARG A 196 2.69 -11.75 16.14
CA ARG A 196 2.58 -10.93 14.93
C ARG A 196 1.45 -9.92 15.08
N PRO A 197 1.63 -8.68 14.60
CA PRO A 197 0.56 -7.69 14.57
C PRO A 197 -0.79 -8.21 14.06
N GLY A 198 -0.80 -9.01 12.97
CA GLY A 198 -2.03 -9.56 12.39
C GLY A 198 -2.83 -10.51 13.28
N SER A 199 -2.23 -11.04 14.36
CA SER A 199 -2.93 -11.87 15.34
C SER A 199 -3.89 -11.08 16.22
N ALA A 200 -3.82 -9.74 16.20
CA ALA A 200 -4.78 -8.87 16.88
C ALA A 200 -6.17 -8.80 16.19
N GLY A 201 -6.34 -9.46 15.05
CA GLY A 201 -7.59 -9.48 14.30
C GLY A 201 -7.62 -8.49 13.12
N PRO A 202 -8.76 -8.42 12.41
CA PRO A 202 -8.92 -7.57 11.23
C PRO A 202 -8.78 -6.09 11.59
N VAL A 203 -8.52 -5.27 10.56
CA VAL A 203 -8.41 -3.82 10.69
C VAL A 203 -9.67 -3.19 10.11
N PRO A 204 -10.40 -2.34 10.84
CA PRO A 204 -11.56 -1.62 10.31
C PRO A 204 -11.21 -0.86 9.03
N GLY A 205 -12.07 -0.99 8.01
CA GLY A 205 -11.92 -0.33 6.72
C GLY A 205 -10.80 -0.86 5.81
N ILE A 206 -10.04 -1.88 6.21
CA ILE A 206 -9.02 -2.52 5.38
C ILE A 206 -9.38 -3.99 5.13
N ALA A 207 -9.64 -4.32 3.87
CA ALA A 207 -9.88 -5.68 3.41
C ALA A 207 -8.69 -6.21 2.61
N VAL A 208 -8.44 -7.51 2.71
CA VAL A 208 -7.39 -8.19 1.94
C VAL A 208 -8.01 -9.39 1.25
N THR A 209 -7.83 -9.49 -0.07
CA THR A 209 -8.42 -10.55 -0.90
C THR A 209 -7.36 -11.13 -1.82
N ASP A 210 -7.36 -12.44 -1.98
CA ASP A 210 -6.44 -13.15 -2.87
C ASP A 210 -7.19 -13.58 -4.14
N TYR A 211 -6.55 -13.42 -5.30
CA TYR A 211 -7.05 -13.82 -6.60
C TYR A 211 -6.07 -14.76 -7.29
N PRO A 212 -6.55 -15.75 -8.05
CA PRO A 212 -5.68 -16.72 -8.71
C PRO A 212 -4.89 -16.13 -9.88
N THR A 213 -5.40 -15.07 -10.53
CA THR A 213 -4.76 -14.43 -11.69
C THR A 213 -4.92 -12.92 -11.66
N THR A 214 -4.03 -12.19 -12.32
CA THR A 214 -4.12 -10.73 -12.48
C THR A 214 -5.41 -10.32 -13.18
N GLU A 215 -5.86 -11.08 -14.19
CA GLU A 215 -7.12 -10.79 -14.89
C GLU A 215 -8.35 -10.90 -13.98
N THR A 216 -8.45 -11.99 -13.19
CA THR A 216 -9.58 -12.16 -12.25
C THR A 216 -9.56 -11.09 -11.16
N CYS A 217 -8.36 -10.71 -10.71
CA CYS A 217 -8.14 -9.59 -9.80
C CYS A 217 -8.66 -8.27 -10.38
N LEU A 218 -8.19 -7.87 -11.57
CA LEU A 218 -8.60 -6.61 -12.21
C LEU A 218 -10.10 -6.58 -12.46
N ASN A 219 -10.70 -7.69 -12.89
CA ASN A 219 -12.14 -7.80 -13.10
C ASN A 219 -12.93 -7.56 -11.81
N ALA A 220 -12.49 -8.13 -10.69
CA ALA A 220 -13.14 -7.95 -9.40
C ALA A 220 -12.94 -6.54 -8.83
N VAL A 221 -11.72 -6.00 -8.92
CA VAL A 221 -11.39 -4.66 -8.41
C VAL A 221 -12.13 -3.58 -9.21
N LEU A 222 -12.10 -3.63 -10.53
CA LEU A 222 -12.77 -2.64 -11.39
C LEU A 222 -14.30 -2.78 -11.38
N GLY A 223 -14.83 -3.95 -10.99
CA GLY A 223 -16.26 -4.15 -10.74
C GLY A 223 -16.71 -3.77 -9.33
N SER A 224 -15.79 -3.46 -8.41
CA SER A 224 -16.09 -3.32 -6.98
C SER A 224 -16.90 -2.07 -6.60
N LEU A 225 -16.92 -1.03 -7.45
CA LEU A 225 -17.76 0.16 -7.24
C LEU A 225 -19.24 -0.07 -7.58
N GLY A 226 -19.62 -1.27 -8.02
CA GLY A 226 -21.01 -1.68 -8.25
C GLY A 226 -21.55 -1.33 -9.63
N ASP A 227 -22.84 -1.61 -9.83
CA ASP A 227 -23.63 -1.54 -11.08
C ASP A 227 -23.83 -0.11 -11.65
N VAL A 228 -23.00 0.84 -11.22
CA VAL A 228 -23.02 2.21 -11.70
C VAL A 228 -22.20 2.29 -12.98
N PRO A 229 -22.68 2.98 -14.03
CA PRO A 229 -21.83 3.32 -15.16
C PRO A 229 -20.71 4.26 -14.67
N GLY A 230 -19.56 3.69 -14.33
CA GLY A 230 -18.34 4.40 -13.93
C GLY A 230 -17.41 4.63 -15.12
N SER A 231 -16.63 5.70 -15.10
CA SER A 231 -15.52 5.91 -16.02
C SER A 231 -14.25 5.28 -15.45
N ILE A 232 -13.50 4.55 -16.28
CA ILE A 232 -12.18 4.01 -15.90
C ILE A 232 -11.11 4.81 -16.64
N LEU A 233 -10.29 5.52 -15.89
CA LEU A 233 -9.21 6.37 -16.41
C LEU A 233 -7.87 5.69 -16.13
N LEU A 234 -7.22 5.24 -17.20
CA LEU A 234 -5.88 4.68 -17.16
C LEU A 234 -4.86 5.82 -17.22
N LEU A 235 -4.11 6.04 -16.15
CA LEU A 235 -3.10 7.09 -16.08
C LEU A 235 -1.84 6.64 -16.83
N ASP A 236 -1.57 7.29 -17.95
CA ASP A 236 -0.43 6.98 -18.80
C ASP A 236 0.06 8.21 -19.56
N ALA A 237 1.36 8.30 -19.79
CA ALA A 237 1.96 9.45 -20.45
C ALA A 237 1.46 9.67 -21.89
N ALA A 238 1.04 8.60 -22.58
CA ALA A 238 0.55 8.66 -23.96
C ALA A 238 -0.97 8.91 -24.09
N GLY A 239 -1.65 9.27 -23.00
CA GLY A 239 -3.10 9.52 -22.98
C GLY A 239 -3.51 10.93 -23.41
N VAL A 240 -4.82 11.15 -23.51
CA VAL A 240 -5.40 12.50 -23.67
C VAL A 240 -5.32 13.28 -22.34
N PRO A 241 -5.19 14.61 -22.34
CA PRO A 241 -5.15 15.36 -21.09
C PRO A 241 -6.35 15.06 -20.19
N VAL A 242 -6.11 14.82 -18.89
CA VAL A 242 -7.18 14.44 -17.94
C VAL A 242 -8.32 15.46 -17.86
N ALA A 243 -8.01 16.75 -18.08
CA ALA A 243 -9.02 17.81 -18.07
C ALA A 243 -10.01 17.67 -19.24
N GLU A 244 -9.54 17.28 -20.42
CA GLU A 244 -10.39 17.04 -21.60
C GLU A 244 -11.23 15.76 -21.41
N ALA A 245 -10.64 14.73 -20.81
CA ALA A 245 -11.33 13.47 -20.52
C ALA A 245 -12.48 13.61 -19.49
N LEU A 246 -12.35 14.57 -18.57
CA LEU A 246 -13.35 14.86 -17.54
C LEU A 246 -14.34 15.96 -17.95
N ASP A 247 -14.12 16.66 -19.07
CA ASP A 247 -15.00 17.74 -19.53
C ASP A 247 -16.35 17.17 -20.01
N PRO A 248 -17.48 17.59 -19.39
CA PRO A 248 -18.82 17.16 -19.78
C PRO A 248 -19.24 17.62 -21.19
N LYS A 249 -18.52 18.55 -21.83
CA LYS A 249 -18.80 18.99 -23.20
C LYS A 249 -18.23 18.05 -24.26
N GLU A 250 -17.06 17.48 -24.01
CA GLU A 250 -16.39 16.53 -24.90
C GLU A 250 -16.97 15.12 -24.72
N THR A 251 -17.37 14.77 -23.50
CA THR A 251 -18.10 13.53 -23.24
C THR A 251 -19.60 13.74 -23.48
N LYS A 252 -20.17 13.16 -24.55
CA LYS A 252 -21.64 13.10 -24.77
C LYS A 252 -22.44 12.42 -23.64
N LYS A 253 -21.76 12.01 -22.56
CA LYS A 253 -22.25 11.38 -21.34
C LYS A 253 -21.89 12.32 -20.19
N LYS A 254 -22.86 12.66 -19.31
CA LYS A 254 -22.56 13.29 -18.02
C LYS A 254 -21.38 12.55 -17.35
N CYS A 255 -20.44 13.31 -16.79
CA CYS A 255 -19.33 12.77 -16.01
C CYS A 255 -19.87 11.71 -15.05
N ALA A 256 -19.34 10.49 -15.15
CA ALA A 256 -19.88 9.34 -14.46
C ALA A 256 -19.96 9.58 -12.94
N ASP A 257 -21.02 9.11 -12.29
CA ASP A 257 -21.21 9.23 -10.84
C ASP A 257 -20.04 8.62 -10.05
N ALA A 258 -19.31 7.68 -10.67
CA ALA A 258 -18.11 7.07 -10.13
C ALA A 258 -16.95 7.13 -11.14
N THR A 259 -15.74 7.43 -10.65
CA THR A 259 -14.52 7.47 -11.44
C THR A 259 -13.46 6.56 -10.82
N THR A 260 -12.88 5.69 -11.63
CA THR A 260 -11.79 4.79 -11.25
C THR A 260 -10.51 5.22 -11.93
N PHE A 261 -9.48 5.55 -11.16
CA PHE A 261 -8.14 5.84 -11.64
C PHE A 261 -7.28 4.58 -11.51
N VAL A 262 -6.70 4.13 -12.61
CA VAL A 262 -5.76 3.00 -12.63
C VAL A 262 -4.37 3.53 -12.94
N LEU A 263 -3.39 3.19 -12.10
CA LEU A 263 -2.00 3.63 -12.27
C LEU A 263 -1.02 2.54 -11.83
N GLY A 264 0.15 2.54 -12.46
CA GLY A 264 1.28 1.70 -12.04
C GLY A 264 2.09 2.31 -10.91
N ASP A 265 2.91 1.48 -10.27
CA ASP A 265 3.95 1.91 -9.34
C ASP A 265 5.19 2.42 -10.08
N ALA A 266 6.39 2.23 -9.52
CA ALA A 266 7.64 2.66 -10.14
C ALA A 266 7.97 1.94 -11.46
N ALA A 267 7.42 0.73 -11.69
CA ALA A 267 7.60 0.01 -12.95
C ALA A 267 6.65 0.52 -14.06
N GLY A 268 5.62 1.29 -13.69
CA GLY A 268 4.56 1.71 -14.61
C GLY A 268 3.56 0.59 -14.87
N ILE A 269 2.84 0.68 -15.98
CA ILE A 269 1.83 -0.31 -16.37
C ILE A 269 2.43 -1.20 -17.44
N THR A 270 2.42 -2.52 -17.21
CA THR A 270 3.00 -3.48 -18.16
C THR A 270 2.18 -3.56 -19.46
N ALA A 271 2.79 -4.08 -20.53
CA ALA A 271 2.08 -4.28 -21.80
C ALA A 271 0.89 -5.25 -21.64
N VAL A 272 1.05 -6.31 -20.85
CA VAL A 272 0.00 -7.31 -20.58
C VAL A 272 -1.16 -6.69 -19.82
N GLU A 273 -0.89 -5.92 -18.77
CA GLU A 273 -1.94 -5.23 -18.01
C GLU A 273 -2.66 -4.18 -18.85
N ARG A 274 -1.93 -3.43 -19.67
CA ARG A 274 -2.54 -2.48 -20.60
C ARG A 274 -3.48 -3.19 -21.55
N GLU A 275 -3.06 -4.31 -22.15
CA GLU A 275 -3.92 -5.09 -23.04
C GLU A 275 -5.18 -5.59 -22.31
N LEU A 276 -5.03 -6.16 -21.11
CA LEU A 276 -6.15 -6.63 -20.29
C LEU A 276 -7.14 -5.50 -19.94
N LEU A 277 -6.62 -4.31 -19.63
CA LEU A 277 -7.43 -3.14 -19.33
C LEU A 277 -8.15 -2.62 -20.59
N MET A 278 -7.45 -2.54 -21.73
CA MET A 278 -8.02 -2.06 -23.00
C MET A 278 -9.08 -2.99 -23.61
N ARG A 279 -9.09 -4.27 -23.24
CA ARG A 279 -10.18 -5.20 -23.61
C ARG A 279 -11.51 -4.85 -22.95
N ARG A 280 -11.51 -4.01 -21.90
CA ARG A 280 -12.72 -3.59 -21.20
C ARG A 280 -13.29 -2.33 -21.84
N ASP A 281 -14.61 -2.33 -22.02
CA ASP A 281 -15.31 -1.13 -22.46
C ASP A 281 -15.23 -0.02 -21.40
N GLY A 282 -15.08 1.22 -21.85
CA GLY A 282 -15.09 2.41 -20.98
C GLY A 282 -13.76 2.73 -20.31
N VAL A 283 -12.67 2.07 -20.69
CA VAL A 283 -11.30 2.47 -20.30
C VAL A 283 -10.81 3.58 -21.23
N LEU A 284 -10.44 4.72 -20.66
CA LEU A 284 -9.85 5.86 -21.37
C LEU A 284 -8.44 6.09 -20.85
N THR A 285 -7.47 6.16 -21.76
CA THR A 285 -6.08 6.48 -21.40
C THR A 285 -5.92 7.99 -21.29
N VAL A 286 -5.47 8.47 -20.13
CA VAL A 286 -5.31 9.89 -19.85
C VAL A 286 -3.93 10.22 -19.33
N THR A 287 -3.43 11.41 -19.67
CA THR A 287 -2.17 11.94 -19.16
C THR A 287 -2.41 13.08 -18.16
N LEU A 288 -1.54 13.17 -17.16
CA LEU A 288 -1.54 14.24 -16.15
C LEU A 288 -0.51 15.34 -16.47
N GLY A 289 0.23 15.18 -17.57
CA GLY A 289 1.24 16.15 -18.00
C GLY A 289 2.40 15.48 -18.75
N PRO A 290 3.40 16.28 -19.17
CA PRO A 290 4.50 15.79 -20.00
C PRO A 290 5.56 14.99 -19.21
N ASN A 291 5.54 15.08 -17.88
CA ASN A 291 6.55 14.46 -17.02
C ASN A 291 6.06 13.14 -16.44
N VAL A 292 6.97 12.18 -16.30
CA VAL A 292 6.72 10.96 -15.53
C VAL A 292 6.81 11.30 -14.05
N LEU A 293 5.73 11.08 -13.31
CA LEU A 293 5.60 11.45 -11.90
C LEU A 293 5.57 10.21 -11.00
N LEU A 294 5.82 10.42 -9.71
CA LEU A 294 5.57 9.40 -8.70
C LEU A 294 4.07 9.06 -8.67
N ALA A 295 3.73 7.78 -8.45
CA ALA A 295 2.35 7.32 -8.36
C ALA A 295 1.51 8.15 -7.37
N SER A 296 2.09 8.52 -6.21
CA SER A 296 1.43 9.39 -5.23
C SER A 296 1.13 10.80 -5.78
N HIS A 297 2.00 11.37 -6.61
CA HIS A 297 1.74 12.67 -7.24
C HIS A 297 0.66 12.57 -8.31
N CYS A 298 0.66 11.46 -9.08
CA CYS A 298 -0.41 11.19 -10.04
C CYS A 298 -1.78 11.17 -9.36
N ILE A 299 -1.88 10.52 -8.20
CA ILE A 299 -3.11 10.47 -7.39
C ILE A 299 -3.56 11.88 -6.97
N VAL A 300 -2.64 12.72 -6.49
CA VAL A 300 -2.97 14.10 -6.09
C VAL A 300 -3.50 14.92 -7.27
N LEU A 301 -2.84 14.84 -8.43
CA LEU A 301 -3.28 15.56 -9.63
C LEU A 301 -4.61 15.03 -10.18
N ALA A 302 -4.82 13.70 -10.14
CA ALA A 302 -6.08 13.09 -10.52
C ALA A 302 -7.23 13.53 -9.61
N HIS A 303 -7.00 13.61 -8.29
CA HIS A 303 -7.97 14.18 -7.36
C HIS A 303 -8.26 15.64 -7.67
N ALA A 304 -7.25 16.48 -7.86
CA ALA A 304 -7.45 17.89 -8.18
C ALA A 304 -8.24 18.07 -9.49
N ALA A 305 -7.94 17.30 -10.53
CA ALA A 305 -8.69 17.33 -11.79
C ALA A 305 -10.16 16.94 -11.62
N LEU A 306 -10.43 15.90 -10.82
CA LEU A 306 -11.81 15.45 -10.55
C LEU A 306 -12.57 16.41 -9.64
N ASP A 307 -11.89 17.03 -8.67
CA ASP A 307 -12.47 18.05 -7.80
C ASP A 307 -12.90 19.25 -8.65
N ASN A 308 -12.03 19.76 -9.52
CA ASN A 308 -12.34 20.88 -10.43
C ASN A 308 -13.44 20.57 -11.46
N ALA A 309 -13.59 19.30 -11.87
CA ALA A 309 -14.63 18.90 -12.83
C ALA A 309 -16.02 18.74 -12.18
N ARG A 310 -16.09 18.68 -10.84
CA ARG A 310 -17.33 18.54 -10.06
C ARG A 310 -17.84 19.86 -9.49
N GLU A 311 -17.02 20.91 -9.50
CA GLU A 311 -17.41 22.31 -9.22
C GLU A 311 -18.20 22.92 -10.38
#